data_AF-A0A8X6VJU0-F1
#
_entry.id   AF-A0A8X6VJU0-F1
#
_cell.length_a   1.000
_cell.length_b   1.000
_cell.length_c   1.000
_cell.angle_alpha   90.00
_cell.angle_beta   90.00
_cell.angle_gamma   90.00
#
_symmetry.space_group_name_H-M   'P 1'
#
loop_
_entity.id
_entity.type
_entity.pdbx_description
1 polymer ?
#
loop_
_entity_poly.entity_id
_entity_poly.type
_entity_poly.pdbx_seq_one_letter_code
_entity_poly.pdbx_strand_id
1 'polypeptide(L)' 'MASKRKHSTLTLKDKLEVLKRLDKGEGVTKLATEFNVGKATICDWRKNRRKLEQYCANSSGEILFFWRNIHRFSSLKL' A
#
# COMPACT_ATOMS: atom_id res chain seq x y z
N MET A 1 24.11 11.43 15.47
CA MET A 1 24.09 9.96 15.32
C MET A 1 22.99 9.56 14.35
N ALA A 2 23.34 9.06 13.16
CA ALA A 2 22.36 8.53 12.21
C ALA A 2 21.96 7.12 12.65
N SER A 3 20.87 7.00 13.41
CA SER A 3 20.28 5.71 13.78
C SER A 3 19.95 4.94 12.50
N LYS A 4 20.65 3.82 12.26
CA LYS A 4 20.36 2.90 11.17
C LYS A 4 18.92 2.43 11.35
N ARG A 5 18.02 2.80 10.42
CA ARG A 5 16.62 2.38 10.50
C ARG A 5 16.59 0.86 10.44
N LYS A 6 16.00 0.22 11.45
CA LYS A 6 15.69 -1.21 11.40
C LYS A 6 14.81 -1.45 10.18
N HIS A 7 15.25 -2.32 9.28
CA HIS A 7 14.44 -2.73 8.14
C HIS A 7 13.33 -3.64 8.68
N SER A 8 12.15 -3.07 8.92
CA SER A 8 10.95 -3.88 9.13
C SER A 8 10.60 -4.54 7.81
N THR A 9 10.60 -5.87 7.78
CA THR A 9 10.13 -6.67 6.63
C THR A 9 8.63 -6.48 6.50
N LEU A 10 8.22 -5.34 5.95
CA LEU A 10 6.81 -5.05 5.66
C LEU A 10 6.35 -6.01 4.58
N THR A 11 5.37 -6.83 4.95
CA THR A 11 4.80 -7.82 4.04
C THR A 11 4.04 -7.12 2.92
N LEU A 12 3.79 -7.84 1.81
CA LEU A 12 2.98 -7.30 0.72
C LEU A 12 1.60 -6.86 1.21
N LYS A 13 1.05 -7.54 2.21
CA LYS A 13 -0.24 -7.21 2.84
C LYS A 13 -0.21 -5.83 3.52
N ASP A 14 0.86 -5.51 4.26
CA ASP A 14 1.02 -4.20 4.92
C ASP A 14 1.05 -3.07 3.89
N LYS A 15 1.80 -3.25 2.80
CA LYS A 15 1.90 -2.26 1.70
C LYS A 15 0.54 -2.01 1.06
N LEU A 16 -0.25 -3.07 0.87
CA LEU A 16 -1.60 -2.98 0.30
C LEU A 16 -2.61 -2.37 1.27
N GLU A 17 -2.47 -2.64 2.57
CA GLU A 17 -3.31 -2.04 3.59
C GLU A 17 -3.09 -0.52 3.66
N VAL A 18 -1.84 -0.07 3.57
CA VAL A 18 -1.52 1.37 3.47
C VAL A 18 -2.17 1.99 2.25
N LEU A 19 -2.12 1.32 1.08
CA LEU A 19 -2.79 1.81 -0.13
C LEU A 19 -4.32 1.87 0.04
N LYS A 20 -4.94 0.90 0.72
CA LYS A 20 -6.38 0.92 1.00
C LYS A 20 -6.76 2.06 1.94
N ARG A 21 -5.97 2.29 2.99
CA ARG A 21 -6.20 3.41 3.92
C ARG A 21 -6.03 4.75 3.20
N LEU A 22 -5.03 4.88 2.32
CA LEU A 22 -4.87 6.06 1.46
C LEU A 22 -6.07 6.30 0.53
N ASP A 23 -6.61 5.25 -0.09
CA ASP A 23 -7.76 5.35 -0.99
C ASP A 23 -9.04 5.77 -0.23
N LYS A 24 -9.16 5.36 1.04
CA LYS A 24 -10.19 5.85 1.98
C LYS A 24 -10.04 7.33 2.37
N GLY A 25 -8.94 8.00 2.02
CA GLY A 25 -8.68 9.39 2.38
C GLY A 25 -7.90 9.57 3.69
N GLU A 26 -7.27 8.53 4.23
CA GLU A 26 -6.36 8.67 5.38
C GLU A 26 -5.12 9.50 5.03
N GLY A 27 -4.64 10.26 6.00
CA GLY A 27 -3.48 11.12 5.84
C GLY A 27 -2.17 10.32 5.72
N VAL A 28 -1.39 10.58 4.67
CA VAL A 28 -0.06 10.00 4.42
C VAL A 28 0.85 10.09 5.65
N THR A 29 0.78 11.20 6.39
CA THR A 29 1.59 11.42 7.60
C THR A 29 1.23 10.46 8.73
N LYS A 30 -0.06 10.13 8.93
CA LYS A 30 -0.49 9.18 9.97
C LYS A 30 0.00 7.78 9.63
N LEU A 31 -0.18 7.36 8.39
CA LEU A 31 0.25 6.05 7.90
C LEU A 31 1.78 5.90 7.93
N ALA A 32 2.51 6.98 7.63
CA ALA A 32 3.97 7.00 7.74
C ALA A 32 4.44 6.70 9.17
N THR A 33 3.81 7.33 10.16
CA THR A 33 4.13 7.10 11.57
C THR A 33 3.71 5.70 12.04
N GLU A 34 2.49 5.27 11.71
CA GLU A 34 1.94 3.98 12.13
C GLU A 34 2.75 2.80 11.58
N PHE A 35 3.04 2.83 10.28
CA PHE A 35 3.82 1.78 9.62
C PHE A 35 5.33 2.00 9.69
N ASN A 36 5.79 3.04 10.41
CA ASN A 36 7.21 3.43 10.53
C ASN A 36 7.91 3.58 9.16
N VAL A 37 7.19 4.08 8.16
CA VAL A 37 7.70 4.29 6.80
C VAL A 37 7.84 5.76 6.46
N GLY A 38 8.77 6.07 5.56
CA GLY A 38 8.88 7.43 5.04
C GLY A 38 7.68 7.79 4.17
N LYS A 39 7.28 9.06 4.17
CA LYS A 39 6.29 9.59 3.20
C LYS A 39 6.66 9.26 1.76
N ALA A 40 7.97 9.33 1.44
CA ALA A 40 8.50 8.94 0.15
C ALA A 40 8.21 7.47 -0.21
N THR A 41 8.32 6.56 0.77
CA THR A 41 7.99 5.14 0.59
C THR A 41 6.51 4.94 0.27
N ILE A 42 5.63 5.68 0.95
CA ILE A 42 4.19 5.64 0.69
C ILE A 42 3.87 6.17 -0.71
N CYS A 43 4.51 7.27 -1.12
CA CYS A 43 4.39 7.79 -2.49
C CYS A 43 4.90 6.77 -3.53
N ASP A 44 5.97 6.05 -3.21
CA ASP A 44 6.53 5.01 -4.08
C ASP A 44 5.56 3.82 -4.23
N TRP A 45 4.94 3.37 -3.13
CA TRP A 45 3.89 2.34 -3.18
C TRP A 45 2.69 2.78 -4.02
N ARG A 46 2.31 4.06 -3.96
CA ARG A 46 1.23 4.60 -4.79
C ARG A 46 1.57 4.53 -6.27
N LYS A 47 2.82 4.84 -6.65
CA LYS A 47 3.31 4.72 -8.04
C LYS A 47 3.47 3.27 -8.48
N ASN A 48 3.94 2.43 -7.58
CA ASN A 48 4.26 1.02 -7.83
C ASN A 48 3.08 0.10 -7.54
N ARG A 49 1.86 0.66 -7.39
CA ARG A 49 0.60 -0.07 -7.13
C ARG A 49 0.42 -1.25 -8.09
N ARG A 50 0.61 -1.03 -9.39
CA ARG A 50 0.57 -2.08 -10.44
C ARG A 50 1.59 -3.19 -10.23
N LYS A 51 2.81 -2.86 -9.81
CA LYS A 51 3.86 -3.87 -9.55
C LYS A 51 3.53 -4.67 -8.30
N LEU A 52 2.98 -4.02 -7.27
CA LEU A 52 2.53 -4.69 -6.05
C LEU A 52 1.39 -5.67 -6.34
N GLU A 53 0.44 -5.28 -7.20
CA GLU A 53 -0.64 -6.15 -7.67
C GLU A 53 -0.11 -7.38 -8.42
N GLN A 54 0.79 -7.18 -9.38
CA GLN A 54 1.41 -8.28 -10.13
C GLN A 54 2.19 -9.24 -9.23
N TYR A 55 2.96 -8.68 -8.29
CA TYR A 55 3.74 -9.49 -7.35
C TYR A 55 2.85 -10.30 -6.43
N CYS A 56 1.70 -9.74 -6.03
CA CYS A 56 0.76 -10.45 -5.17
C CYS A 56 -0.02 -11.52 -5.93
N ALA A 57 -0.40 -11.28 -7.19
CA ALA A 57 -1.02 -12.29 -8.06
C ALA A 57 -0.11 -13.51 -8.24
N ASN A 58 1.20 -13.29 -8.32
CA ASN A 58 2.19 -14.36 -8.47
C ASN A 58 2.56 -15.05 -7.13
N SER A 59 2.46 -14.34 -5.99
CA SER A 59 2.97 -14.83 -4.71
C SER A 59 1.90 -15.47 -3.81
N SER A 60 0.63 -15.06 -3.88
CA SER A 60 -0.45 -15.61 -3.04
C SER A 60 -1.81 -15.23 -3.64
N GLY A 61 -2.56 -16.20 -4.18
CA GLY A 61 -3.85 -15.97 -4.86
C GLY A 61 -4.97 -15.34 -4.02
N GLU A 62 -4.77 -15.13 -2.71
CA GLU A 62 -5.79 -14.63 -1.78
C GLU A 62 -6.12 -13.13 -1.89
N ILE A 63 -5.28 -12.34 -2.55
CA ILE A 63 -5.41 -10.88 -2.51
C ILE A 63 -6.32 -10.33 -3.62
N LEU A 64 -6.64 -11.14 -4.65
CA LEU A 64 -7.55 -10.76 -5.74
C LEU A 64 -8.94 -10.37 -5.24
N PHE A 65 -9.42 -10.97 -4.15
CA PHE A 65 -10.69 -10.59 -3.51
C PHE A 65 -10.65 -9.21 -2.85
N PHE A 66 -9.50 -8.84 -2.27
CA PHE A 66 -9.34 -7.57 -1.57
C PHE A 66 -9.41 -6.38 -2.53
N TRP A 67 -8.89 -6.58 -3.75
CA TRP A 67 -8.90 -5.59 -4.82
C TRP A 67 -10.20 -5.52 -5.60
N ARG A 68 -10.88 -6.67 -5.78
CA ARG A 68 -12.22 -6.72 -6.40
C ARG A 68 -13.23 -5.79 -5.71
N ASN A 69 -13.07 -5.57 -4.40
CA ASN A 69 -13.94 -4.68 -3.62
C ASN A 69 -13.54 -3.19 -3.70
N ILE A 70 -12.27 -2.89 -4.00
CA ILE A 70 -11.77 -1.50 -4.17
C ILE A 70 -12.06 -0.98 -5.59
N HIS A 71 -11.94 -1.82 -6.63
CA HIS A 71 -12.18 -1.40 -8.02
C HIS A 71 -13.65 -1.12 -8.37
N ARG A 72 -14.60 -1.42 -7.48
CA ARG A 72 -16.01 -1.05 -7.66
C ARG A 72 -16.27 0.46 -7.52
N PHE A 73 -15.27 1.24 -7.09
CA PHE A 73 -15.38 2.70 -6.96
C PHE A 73 -14.66 3.50 -8.06
N SER A 74 -14.19 2.83 -9.13
CA SER A 74 -13.53 3.48 -10.28
C SER A 74 -14.33 3.33 -11.58
N SER A 75 -15.67 3.37 -11.49
CA SER A 75 -16.55 3.44 -12.68
C SER A 75 -17.58 4.60 -12.61
N LEU A 76 -17.35 5.60 -11.75
CA LEU A 76 -18.04 6.89 -11.82
C LEU A 76 -17.01 8.03 -11.85
N LYS A 77 -16.44 8.26 -13.02
CA LYS A 77 -15.93 9.58 -13.38
C LYS A 77 -16.22 9.79 -14.86
N LEU A 78 -17.41 10.36 -15.08
CA LEU A 78 -18.01 10.90 -16.31
C LEU A 78 -18.19 9.91 -17.48
#